data_AF-A0AAN1DDD9-F1
#
_entry.id   AF-A0AAN1DDD9-F1
#
_cell.length_a   1.000
_cell.length_b   1.000
_cell.length_c   1.000
_cell.angle_alpha   90.00
_cell.angle_beta   90.00
_cell.angle_gamma   90.00
#
_symmetry.space_group_name_H-M   'P 1'
#
loop_
_entity.id
_entity.type
_entity.pdbx_description
1 polymer ?
#
loop_
_entity_poly.entity_id
_entity_poly.type
_entity_poly.pdbx_seq_one_letter_code
_entity_poly.pdbx_strand_id
1 'polypeptide(L)'
;MWDIPAFDSMEFSRTVYRCTVIAGHMQDSAENGADMGHMAHVHHFRAPVMPEVTIDGPIMVAYTKTMYENRWPFNFRASWYGIGYLIGELEFPGIGLEIRTLGAFTQIGPAKWTLRWSHVARIAAFDALPRLLRLLLNTLVVRLYEPWFHMQNMRDKRIWDYKTHRPHPATTPMDRSVLEYRKWAAQFYPPEMETVDSVTTNRPGVPRIEPARMTSRSAAHE
;
A
#
# COMPACT_ATOMS: atom_id res chain seq x y z
N MET A 1 -1.80 16.41 -21.93
CA MET A 1 -0.91 16.72 -20.80
C MET A 1 -1.70 16.37 -19.55
N TRP A 2 -1.20 15.46 -18.72
CA TRP A 2 -1.85 15.11 -17.45
C TRP A 2 -1.13 15.85 -16.33
N ASP A 3 -1.86 16.19 -15.27
CA ASP A 3 -1.33 16.87 -14.09
C ASP A 3 -1.85 16.16 -12.83
N ILE A 4 -1.12 16.30 -11.74
CA ILE A 4 -1.56 15.82 -10.44
C ILE A 4 -2.56 16.85 -9.92
N PRO A 5 -3.79 16.45 -9.58
CA PRO A 5 -4.77 17.40 -9.09
C PRO A 5 -4.30 18.02 -7.79
N ALA A 6 -4.73 19.25 -7.54
CA ALA A 6 -4.43 19.94 -6.30
C ALA A 6 -4.90 19.10 -5.11
N PHE A 7 -4.01 18.89 -4.14
CA PHE A 7 -4.34 18.24 -2.88
C PHE A 7 -5.14 19.21 -2.01
N ASP A 8 -6.47 19.19 -2.15
CA ASP A 8 -7.35 20.05 -1.39
C ASP A 8 -7.39 19.66 0.09
N SER A 9 -6.79 20.54 0.89
CA SER A 9 -6.70 20.43 2.35
C SER A 9 -7.37 21.59 3.09
N MET A 10 -8.01 22.54 2.40
CA MET A 10 -8.39 23.82 3.01
C MET A 10 -9.45 23.66 4.10
N GLU A 11 -10.36 22.71 3.96
CA GLU A 11 -11.41 22.44 4.95
C GLU A 11 -11.01 21.40 6.01
N PHE A 12 -9.79 20.87 5.91
CA PHE A 12 -9.29 19.79 6.76
C PHE A 12 -8.41 20.33 7.91
N SER A 13 -7.76 19.41 8.62
CA SER A 13 -6.71 19.67 9.60
C SER A 13 -5.49 20.40 9.02
N ARG A 14 -4.58 20.83 9.90
CA ARG A 14 -3.19 21.05 9.47
C ARG A 14 -2.59 19.75 8.96
N THR A 15 -1.77 19.84 7.92
CA THR A 15 -1.08 18.70 7.33
C THR A 15 -0.08 18.09 8.32
N VAL A 16 -0.09 16.76 8.42
CA VAL A 16 0.97 16.00 9.09
C VAL A 16 1.75 15.25 8.02
N TYR A 17 3.07 15.33 8.10
CA TYR A 17 3.98 14.79 7.08
C TYR A 17 4.98 13.81 7.70
N ARG A 18 5.28 12.74 6.96
CA ARG A 18 6.40 11.83 7.23
C ARG A 18 7.14 11.47 5.94
N CYS A 19 8.45 11.28 6.06
CA CYS A 19 9.30 10.65 5.06
C CYS A 19 10.00 9.44 5.66
N THR A 20 10.08 8.33 4.93
CA THR A 20 10.80 7.12 5.33
C THR A 20 11.58 6.58 4.15
N VAL A 21 12.80 6.10 4.40
CA VAL A 21 13.62 5.43 3.38
C VAL A 21 13.38 3.93 3.49
N ILE A 22 13.13 3.27 2.36
CA ILE A 22 12.74 1.88 2.26
C ILE A 22 13.65 1.16 1.26
N ALA A 23 13.98 -0.11 1.55
CA ALA A 23 14.72 -0.96 0.63
C ALA A 23 13.78 -1.58 -0.42
N GLY A 24 14.33 -1.98 -1.57
CA GLY A 24 13.56 -2.55 -2.66
C GLY A 24 13.12 -1.54 -3.71
N HIS A 25 11.97 -1.79 -4.34
CA HIS A 25 11.52 -1.01 -5.49
C HIS A 25 10.29 -0.18 -5.14
N MET A 26 10.24 1.09 -5.58
CA MET A 26 9.13 1.99 -5.22
C MET A 26 7.75 1.47 -5.68
N GLN A 27 7.72 0.70 -6.78
CA GLN A 27 6.49 0.07 -7.28
C GLN A 27 5.86 -0.90 -6.28
N ASP A 28 6.64 -1.49 -5.37
CA ASP A 28 6.12 -2.44 -4.38
C ASP A 28 5.02 -1.82 -3.52
N SER A 29 5.11 -0.52 -3.21
CA SER A 29 4.10 0.16 -2.42
C SER A 29 2.77 0.34 -3.15
N ALA A 30 2.82 0.65 -4.45
CA ALA A 30 1.62 0.88 -5.23
C ALA A 30 0.98 -0.46 -5.68
N GLU A 31 1.80 -1.49 -5.95
CA GLU A 31 1.33 -2.85 -6.17
C GLU A 31 0.60 -3.41 -4.93
N ASN A 32 1.13 -3.17 -3.73
CA ASN A 32 0.45 -3.51 -2.48
C ASN A 32 -0.96 -2.90 -2.41
N GLY A 33 -1.13 -1.64 -2.82
CA GLY A 33 -2.47 -1.01 -2.83
C GLY A 33 -3.50 -1.73 -3.72
N ALA A 34 -3.04 -2.48 -4.72
CA ALA A 34 -3.87 -3.31 -5.60
C ALA A 34 -4.03 -4.76 -5.11
N ASP A 35 -3.30 -5.21 -4.09
CA ASP A 35 -3.36 -6.58 -3.58
C ASP A 35 -4.46 -6.74 -2.54
N MET A 36 -5.59 -7.37 -2.89
CA MET A 36 -6.67 -7.63 -1.92
C MET A 36 -6.36 -8.78 -0.95
N GLY A 37 -5.45 -9.68 -1.31
CA GLY A 37 -5.03 -10.80 -0.47
C GLY A 37 -4.23 -10.33 0.75
N HIS A 38 -3.27 -9.42 0.57
CA HIS A 38 -2.45 -8.93 1.69
C HIS A 38 -3.27 -8.14 2.72
N MET A 39 -4.32 -7.42 2.28
CA MET A 39 -5.17 -6.60 3.16
C MET A 39 -5.72 -7.43 4.32
N ALA A 40 -6.14 -8.66 4.05
CA ALA A 40 -6.66 -9.56 5.08
C ALA A 40 -5.59 -10.12 6.02
N HIS A 41 -4.39 -10.39 5.48
CA HIS A 41 -3.32 -11.09 6.21
C HIS A 41 -2.40 -10.14 6.99
N VAL A 42 -2.18 -8.92 6.50
CA VAL A 42 -1.21 -7.95 7.06
C VAL A 42 -1.89 -6.85 7.88
N HIS A 43 -3.03 -6.35 7.40
CA HIS A 43 -3.73 -5.20 7.99
C HIS A 43 -4.97 -5.54 8.80
N HIS A 44 -5.30 -6.83 8.94
CA HIS A 44 -6.51 -7.32 9.62
C HIS A 44 -7.81 -6.77 9.02
N PHE A 45 -7.80 -6.43 7.73
CA PHE A 45 -9.00 -6.03 7.02
C PHE A 45 -9.84 -7.27 6.69
N ARG A 46 -11.15 -7.11 6.61
CA ARG A 46 -12.08 -8.24 6.47
C ARG A 46 -12.95 -8.05 5.25
N ALA A 47 -13.03 -9.11 4.44
CA ALA A 47 -13.72 -9.15 3.16
C ALA A 47 -13.38 -7.94 2.27
N PRO A 48 -12.08 -7.62 2.02
CA PRO A 48 -11.73 -6.53 1.14
C PRO A 48 -12.25 -6.82 -0.27
N VAL A 49 -13.05 -5.91 -0.81
CA VAL A 49 -13.53 -5.98 -2.19
C VAL A 49 -13.12 -4.72 -2.93
N MET A 50 -12.63 -4.90 -4.15
CA MET A 50 -12.30 -3.84 -5.09
C MET A 50 -13.26 -3.93 -6.27
N PRO A 51 -14.50 -3.42 -6.14
CA PRO A 51 -15.53 -3.58 -7.16
C PRO A 51 -15.24 -2.84 -8.47
N GLU A 52 -14.43 -1.77 -8.40
CA GLU A 52 -14.23 -0.86 -9.53
C GLU A 52 -12.76 -0.45 -9.62
N VAL A 53 -12.21 -0.62 -10.82
CA VAL A 53 -10.89 -0.15 -11.24
C VAL A 53 -11.06 0.53 -12.59
N THR A 54 -10.69 1.80 -12.67
CA THR A 54 -10.71 2.59 -13.91
C THR A 54 -9.30 3.00 -14.27
N ILE A 55 -8.94 2.86 -15.54
CA ILE A 55 -7.64 3.24 -16.08
C ILE A 55 -7.87 4.24 -17.22
N ASP A 56 -7.25 5.41 -17.13
CA ASP A 56 -7.20 6.42 -18.17
C ASP A 56 -5.75 6.88 -18.36
N GLY A 57 -5.08 6.29 -19.35
CA GLY A 57 -3.66 6.50 -19.63
C GLY A 57 -2.78 6.37 -18.37
N PRO A 58 -2.15 7.47 -17.91
CA PRO A 58 -1.26 7.46 -16.76
C PRO A 58 -1.98 7.53 -15.41
N ILE A 59 -3.31 7.49 -15.39
CA ILE A 59 -4.12 7.57 -14.17
C ILE A 59 -4.83 6.23 -13.95
N MET A 60 -4.72 5.70 -12.74
CA MET A 60 -5.47 4.53 -12.30
C MET A 60 -6.24 4.91 -11.04
N VAL A 61 -7.52 4.57 -10.98
CA VAL A 61 -8.36 4.78 -9.79
C VAL A 61 -8.99 3.45 -9.41
N ALA A 62 -8.91 3.11 -8.12
CA ALA A 62 -9.58 1.95 -7.57
C ALA A 62 -10.39 2.34 -6.35
N TYR A 63 -11.53 1.67 -6.19
CA TYR A 63 -12.37 1.79 -5.02
C TYR A 63 -12.36 0.49 -4.25
N THR A 64 -12.08 0.57 -2.95
CA THR A 64 -12.05 -0.56 -2.04
C THR A 64 -13.07 -0.34 -0.94
N LYS A 65 -13.89 -1.35 -0.67
CA LYS A 65 -14.77 -1.42 0.51
C LYS A 65 -14.30 -2.55 1.39
N THR A 66 -14.15 -2.27 2.68
CA THR A 66 -13.69 -3.28 3.64
C THR A 66 -14.06 -2.88 5.07
N MET A 67 -13.65 -3.70 6.02
CA MET A 67 -13.89 -3.49 7.44
C MET A 67 -12.62 -3.70 8.25
N TYR A 68 -12.30 -2.75 9.14
CA TYR A 68 -11.23 -2.88 10.10
C TYR A 68 -11.71 -3.66 11.34
N GLU A 69 -11.01 -4.74 11.70
CA GLU A 69 -11.24 -5.56 12.91
C GLU A 69 -12.71 -5.97 13.14
N ASN A 70 -13.48 -6.29 12.08
CA ASN A 70 -14.91 -6.65 12.15
C ASN A 70 -15.83 -5.58 12.79
N ARG A 71 -15.35 -4.34 12.92
CA ARG A 71 -16.08 -3.31 13.67
C ARG A 71 -16.29 -2.02 12.91
N TRP A 72 -15.29 -1.59 12.13
CA TRP A 72 -15.28 -0.27 11.53
C TRP A 72 -15.30 -0.40 10.00
N PRO A 73 -16.48 -0.33 9.36
CA PRO A 73 -16.54 -0.29 7.90
C PRO A 73 -15.91 1.01 7.40
N PHE A 74 -15.13 0.91 6.33
CA PHE A 74 -14.57 2.07 5.68
C PHE A 74 -14.53 1.91 4.15
N ASN A 75 -14.61 3.05 3.47
CA ASN A 75 -14.41 3.14 2.04
C ASN A 75 -13.04 3.74 1.79
N PHE A 76 -12.34 3.23 0.79
CA PHE A 76 -11.05 3.75 0.38
C PHE A 76 -11.00 3.92 -1.13
N ARG A 77 -10.80 5.15 -1.59
CA ARG A 77 -10.52 5.45 -2.99
C ARG A 77 -9.03 5.74 -3.15
N ALA A 78 -8.37 4.95 -3.97
CA ALA A 78 -6.97 5.13 -4.32
C ALA A 78 -6.86 5.65 -5.75
N SER A 79 -6.25 6.82 -5.94
CA SER A 79 -5.99 7.41 -7.25
C SER A 79 -4.47 7.52 -7.47
N TRP A 80 -3.94 6.68 -8.34
CA TRP A 80 -2.55 6.71 -8.75
C TRP A 80 -2.35 7.63 -9.96
N TYR A 81 -1.35 8.50 -9.87
CA TYR A 81 -0.94 9.42 -10.92
C TYR A 81 0.48 9.06 -11.34
N GLY A 82 0.58 8.20 -12.34
CA GLY A 82 1.78 7.40 -12.57
C GLY A 82 2.14 6.51 -11.39
N ILE A 83 3.32 5.89 -11.43
CA ILE A 83 3.82 5.00 -10.35
C ILE A 83 4.44 5.76 -9.18
N GLY A 84 4.50 7.10 -9.24
CA GLY A 84 5.18 7.96 -8.27
C GLY A 84 4.26 8.68 -7.28
N TYR A 85 2.96 8.78 -7.54
CA TYR A 85 2.02 9.52 -6.70
C TYR A 85 0.72 8.77 -6.45
N LEU A 86 0.21 8.87 -5.23
CA LEU A 86 -1.09 8.35 -4.80
C LEU A 86 -1.86 9.44 -4.07
N ILE A 87 -3.12 9.65 -4.42
CA ILE A 87 -4.10 10.31 -3.54
C ILE A 87 -5.05 9.23 -3.02
N GLY A 88 -4.99 8.99 -1.71
CA GLY A 88 -5.87 8.10 -0.99
C GLY A 88 -6.93 8.89 -0.24
N GLU A 89 -8.20 8.57 -0.47
CA GLU A 89 -9.34 9.14 0.25
C GLU A 89 -9.99 8.03 1.08
N LEU A 90 -9.86 8.13 2.40
CA LEU A 90 -10.33 7.15 3.37
C LEU A 90 -11.51 7.73 4.15
N GLU A 91 -12.63 7.01 4.16
CA GLU A 91 -13.85 7.45 4.81
C GLU A 91 -14.32 6.39 5.81
N PHE A 92 -14.63 6.82 7.04
CA PHE A 92 -15.34 6.02 8.04
C PHE A 92 -16.73 6.63 8.27
N PRO A 93 -17.76 6.17 7.52
CA PRO A 93 -19.08 6.80 7.53
C PRO A 93 -19.74 6.84 8.92
N GLY A 94 -19.54 5.79 9.72
CA GLY A 94 -20.16 5.67 11.04
C GLY A 94 -19.73 6.75 12.05
N ILE A 95 -18.61 7.44 11.80
CA ILE A 95 -18.12 8.54 12.64
C ILE A 95 -17.91 9.84 11.85
N GLY A 96 -18.29 9.87 10.57
CA GLY A 96 -18.08 11.02 9.68
C GLY A 96 -16.62 11.45 9.57
N LEU A 97 -15.67 10.50 9.66
CA LEU A 97 -14.24 10.78 9.54
C LEU A 97 -13.80 10.60 8.09
N GLU A 98 -13.19 11.64 7.55
CA GLU A 98 -12.53 11.65 6.24
C GLU A 98 -11.04 11.92 6.44
N ILE A 99 -10.21 11.12 5.78
CA ILE A 99 -8.75 11.30 5.75
C ILE A 99 -8.32 11.30 4.30
N ARG A 100 -7.64 12.38 3.89
CA ARG A 100 -6.94 12.45 2.61
C ARG A 100 -5.46 12.27 2.82
N THR A 101 -4.86 11.45 1.96
CA THR A 101 -3.47 11.06 2.04
C THR A 101 -2.81 11.27 0.69
N LEU A 102 -1.81 12.15 0.61
CA LEU A 102 -0.92 12.27 -0.54
C LEU A 102 0.32 11.41 -0.30
N GLY A 103 0.51 10.39 -1.12
CA GLY A 103 1.71 9.59 -1.22
C GLY A 103 2.59 10.05 -2.36
N ALA A 104 3.88 10.19 -2.09
CA ALA A 104 4.91 10.36 -3.10
C ALA A 104 6.01 9.31 -2.91
N PHE A 105 6.16 8.47 -3.93
CA PHE A 105 7.13 7.39 -4.01
C PHE A 105 8.24 7.80 -4.97
N THR A 106 9.49 7.72 -4.52
CA THR A 106 10.62 8.12 -5.38
C THR A 106 11.74 7.13 -5.23
N GLN A 107 12.14 6.48 -6.32
CA GLN A 107 13.34 5.67 -6.37
C GLN A 107 14.56 6.60 -6.22
N ILE A 108 15.40 6.35 -5.21
CA ILE A 108 16.58 7.19 -4.91
C ILE A 108 17.91 6.45 -5.11
N GLY A 109 17.84 5.20 -5.55
CA GLY A 109 19.00 4.38 -5.90
C GLY A 109 18.59 2.94 -6.21
N PRO A 110 19.55 2.07 -6.55
CA PRO A 110 19.28 0.65 -6.74
C PRO A 110 18.71 0.05 -5.45
N ALA A 111 17.56 -0.62 -5.54
CA ALA A 111 16.86 -1.25 -4.42
C ALA A 111 16.68 -0.30 -3.20
N LYS A 112 16.46 0.99 -3.44
CA LYS A 112 16.26 1.99 -2.38
C LYS A 112 15.36 3.13 -2.85
N TRP A 113 14.36 3.46 -2.05
CA TRP A 113 13.37 4.46 -2.40
C TRP A 113 12.87 5.21 -1.15
N THR A 114 12.20 6.35 -1.37
CA THR A 114 11.59 7.15 -0.31
C THR A 114 10.08 7.09 -0.38
N LEU A 115 9.47 6.83 0.76
CA LEU A 115 8.03 6.90 1.00
C LEU A 115 7.71 8.21 1.72
N ARG A 116 7.03 9.13 1.04
CA ARG A 116 6.55 10.39 1.63
C ARG A 116 5.04 10.37 1.72
N TRP A 117 4.51 10.68 2.88
CA TRP A 117 3.07 10.82 3.08
C TRP A 117 2.74 12.16 3.70
N SER A 118 1.67 12.78 3.21
CA SER A 118 1.03 13.93 3.82
C SER A 118 -0.43 13.59 4.10
N HIS A 119 -0.86 13.75 5.34
CA HIS A 119 -2.22 13.43 5.78
C HIS A 119 -2.94 14.69 6.22
N VAL A 120 -4.22 14.76 5.89
CA VAL A 120 -5.18 15.72 6.45
C VAL A 120 -6.46 14.98 6.82
N ALA A 121 -7.11 15.41 7.90
CA ALA A 121 -8.33 14.77 8.39
C ALA A 121 -9.43 15.80 8.64
N ARG A 122 -10.68 15.36 8.49
CA ARG A 122 -11.89 16.08 8.83
C ARG A 122 -12.85 15.14 9.53
N ILE A 123 -13.47 15.59 10.61
CA ILE A 123 -14.61 14.91 11.23
C ILE A 123 -15.82 15.82 11.11
N ALA A 124 -16.89 15.33 10.49
CA ALA A 124 -18.11 16.09 10.24
C ALA A 124 -18.73 16.66 11.53
N ALA A 125 -18.62 15.94 12.66
CA ALA A 125 -19.11 16.40 13.97
C ALA A 125 -18.43 17.70 14.46
N PHE A 126 -17.26 18.05 13.93
CA PHE A 126 -16.55 19.29 14.29
C PHE A 126 -16.92 20.49 13.41
N ASP A 127 -17.73 20.30 12.37
CA ASP A 127 -18.03 21.37 11.40
C ASP A 127 -18.86 22.51 11.97
N ALA A 128 -19.66 22.25 13.01
CA ALA A 128 -20.41 23.28 13.73
C ALA A 128 -19.54 24.11 14.69
N LEU A 129 -18.28 23.72 14.93
CA LEU A 129 -17.40 24.39 15.88
C LEU A 129 -16.74 25.63 15.25
N PRO A 130 -16.36 26.64 16.07
CA PRO A 130 -15.58 27.77 15.59
C PRO A 130 -14.31 27.32 14.87
N ARG A 131 -13.91 28.05 13.82
CA ARG A 131 -12.82 27.68 12.89
C ARG A 131 -11.55 27.20 13.61
N LEU A 132 -11.12 27.91 14.65
CA LEU A 132 -9.89 27.58 15.37
C LEU A 132 -10.02 26.25 16.14
N LEU A 133 -11.14 26.03 16.83
CA LEU A 133 -11.39 24.80 17.57
C LEU A 133 -11.53 23.60 16.61
N ARG A 134 -12.28 23.77 15.51
CA ARG A 134 -12.38 22.78 14.43
C ARG A 134 -11.01 22.39 13.90
N LEU A 135 -10.16 23.36 13.58
CA LEU A 135 -8.80 23.12 13.07
C LEU A 135 -7.95 22.36 14.09
N LEU A 136 -8.00 22.74 15.38
CA LEU A 136 -7.24 22.09 16.44
C LEU A 136 -7.67 20.63 16.63
N LEU A 137 -8.97 20.35 16.71
CA LEU A 137 -9.48 19.00 16.90
C LEU A 137 -9.21 18.09 15.70
N ASN A 138 -9.44 18.57 14.47
CA ASN A 138 -9.08 17.82 13.27
C ASN A 138 -7.55 17.57 13.20
N THR A 139 -6.74 18.53 13.64
CA THR A 139 -5.28 18.35 13.73
C THR A 139 -4.88 17.28 14.75
N LEU A 140 -5.56 17.22 15.90
CA LEU A 140 -5.33 16.16 16.87
C LEU A 140 -5.67 14.78 16.29
N VAL A 141 -6.79 14.66 15.57
CA VAL A 141 -7.20 13.41 14.90
C VAL A 141 -6.11 12.90 13.95
N VAL A 142 -5.63 13.75 13.02
CA VAL A 142 -4.60 13.31 12.07
C VAL A 142 -3.25 13.01 12.76
N ARG A 143 -2.92 13.70 13.86
CA ARG A 143 -1.71 13.42 14.65
C ARG A 143 -1.78 12.07 15.39
N LEU A 144 -2.97 11.58 15.72
CA LEU A 144 -3.18 10.26 16.30
C LEU A 144 -3.24 9.16 15.21
N TYR A 145 -3.83 9.48 14.06
CA TYR A 145 -3.88 8.59 12.90
C TYR A 145 -2.49 8.28 12.34
N GLU A 146 -1.63 9.29 12.23
CA GLU A 146 -0.36 9.17 11.51
C GLU A 146 0.58 8.09 12.09
N PRO A 147 0.78 7.96 13.42
CA PRO A 147 1.55 6.86 14.00
C PRO A 147 0.93 5.48 13.73
N TRP A 148 -0.40 5.36 13.76
CA TRP A 148 -1.10 4.11 13.43
C TRP A 148 -0.89 3.75 11.96
N PHE A 149 -1.07 4.70 11.05
CA PHE A 149 -0.83 4.49 9.61
C PHE A 149 0.63 4.11 9.33
N HIS A 150 1.58 4.80 9.96
CA HIS A 150 2.98 4.47 9.84
C HIS A 150 3.27 3.05 10.32
N MET A 151 2.73 2.63 11.47
CA MET A 151 2.84 1.26 11.95
C MET A 151 2.30 0.25 10.92
N GLN A 152 1.15 0.51 10.28
CA GLN A 152 0.61 -0.36 9.22
C GLN A 152 1.60 -0.50 8.06
N ASN A 153 2.14 0.61 7.55
CA ASN A 153 3.13 0.60 6.47
C ASN A 153 4.43 -0.14 6.87
N MET A 154 4.83 -0.06 8.15
CA MET A 154 6.02 -0.78 8.63
C MET A 154 5.80 -2.30 8.72
N ARG A 155 4.54 -2.78 8.72
CA ARG A 155 4.25 -4.21 8.55
C ARG A 155 4.53 -4.65 7.11
N ASP A 156 4.12 -3.86 6.13
CA ASP A 156 4.42 -4.12 4.71
C ASP A 156 5.91 -4.04 4.42
N LYS A 157 6.59 -3.07 5.03
CA LYS A 157 8.05 -2.93 4.89
C LYS A 157 8.79 -4.23 5.22
N ARG A 158 8.35 -4.97 6.25
CA ARG A 158 8.96 -6.26 6.59
C ARG A 158 8.83 -7.27 5.44
N ILE A 159 7.75 -7.25 4.68
CA ILE A 159 7.58 -8.10 3.51
C ILE A 159 8.46 -7.58 2.37
N TRP A 160 8.47 -6.27 2.12
CA TRP A 160 9.28 -5.66 1.06
C TRP A 160 10.78 -5.89 1.23
N ASP A 161 11.28 -5.87 2.46
CA ASP A 161 12.70 -6.09 2.77
C ASP A 161 13.19 -7.50 2.38
N TYR A 162 12.29 -8.49 2.26
CA TYR A 162 12.63 -9.88 1.98
C TYR A 162 11.94 -10.47 0.74
N LYS A 163 11.03 -9.74 0.08
CA LYS A 163 10.38 -10.22 -1.15
C LYS A 163 11.36 -10.22 -2.32
N THR A 164 11.12 -11.10 -3.27
CA THR A 164 11.80 -11.10 -4.58
C THR A 164 10.75 -10.85 -5.64
N HIS A 165 11.01 -9.93 -6.57
CA HIS A 165 10.12 -9.69 -7.70
C HIS A 165 9.99 -10.96 -8.55
N ARG A 166 8.76 -11.31 -8.90
CA ARG A 166 8.43 -12.44 -9.77
C ARG A 166 7.64 -11.87 -10.96
N PRO A 167 8.19 -11.89 -12.18
CA PRO A 167 7.49 -11.43 -13.38
C PRO A 167 6.22 -12.25 -13.64
N HIS A 168 6.31 -13.58 -13.46
CA HIS A 168 5.20 -14.52 -13.63
C HIS A 168 4.89 -15.24 -12.31
N PRO A 169 4.17 -14.59 -11.36
CA PRO A 169 3.75 -15.24 -10.13
C PRO A 169 2.63 -16.26 -10.40
N ALA A 170 2.52 -17.28 -9.53
CA ALA A 170 1.31 -18.09 -9.48
C ALA A 170 0.16 -17.23 -8.93
N THR A 171 -0.99 -17.23 -9.61
CA THR A 171 -2.10 -16.32 -9.32
C THR A 171 -3.37 -17.07 -8.98
N THR A 172 -4.15 -16.49 -8.08
CA THR A 172 -5.53 -16.84 -7.78
C THR A 172 -6.47 -15.77 -8.35
N PRO A 173 -7.79 -16.02 -8.41
CA PRO A 173 -8.73 -14.98 -8.83
C PRO A 173 -8.69 -13.69 -7.99
N MET A 174 -8.21 -13.76 -6.73
CA MET A 174 -8.07 -12.60 -5.85
C MET A 174 -6.92 -11.66 -6.27
N ASP A 175 -5.97 -12.16 -7.05
CA ASP A 175 -4.78 -11.43 -7.50
C ASP A 175 -5.03 -10.62 -8.79
N ARG A 176 -6.27 -10.62 -9.30
CA ARG A 176 -6.62 -9.97 -10.57
C ARG A 176 -6.22 -8.49 -10.59
N SER A 177 -6.50 -7.75 -9.53
CA SER A 177 -6.20 -6.32 -9.42
C SER A 177 -4.69 -6.04 -9.42
N VAL A 178 -3.87 -6.96 -8.87
CA VAL A 178 -2.41 -6.87 -8.93
C VAL A 178 -1.91 -7.00 -10.36
N LEU A 179 -2.47 -7.93 -11.13
CA LEU A 179 -2.11 -8.11 -12.54
C LEU A 179 -2.54 -6.92 -13.39
N GLU A 180 -3.73 -6.37 -13.16
CA GLU A 180 -4.23 -5.16 -13.81
C GLU A 180 -3.33 -3.96 -13.51
N TYR A 181 -2.93 -3.78 -12.25
CA TYR A 181 -1.97 -2.76 -11.84
C TYR A 181 -0.62 -2.93 -12.56
N ARG A 182 -0.05 -4.14 -12.60
CA ARG A 182 1.24 -4.39 -13.28
C ARG A 182 1.17 -4.09 -14.78
N LYS A 183 0.09 -4.51 -15.44
CA LYS A 183 -0.14 -4.22 -16.86
C LYS A 183 -0.21 -2.71 -17.11
N TRP A 184 -0.91 -1.98 -16.24
CA TRP A 184 -0.97 -0.53 -16.31
C TRP A 184 0.40 0.12 -16.04
N ALA A 185 1.13 -0.35 -15.04
CA ALA A 185 2.43 0.19 -14.64
C ALA A 185 3.52 -0.02 -15.70
N ALA A 186 3.41 -1.06 -16.54
CA ALA A 186 4.37 -1.35 -17.61
C ALA A 186 4.59 -0.16 -18.57
N GLN A 187 3.59 0.70 -18.77
CA GLN A 187 3.68 1.86 -19.66
C GLN A 187 4.73 2.90 -19.23
N PHE A 188 5.16 2.87 -17.96
CA PHE A 188 6.15 3.81 -17.42
C PHE A 188 7.59 3.29 -17.52
N TYR A 189 7.78 2.11 -18.09
CA TYR A 189 9.09 1.50 -18.29
C TYR A 189 9.41 1.39 -19.79
N PRO A 190 10.71 1.38 -20.16
CA PRO A 190 11.11 1.14 -21.54
C PRO A 190 10.63 -0.23 -22.04
N PRO A 191 10.22 -0.35 -23.32
CA PRO A 191 9.74 -1.62 -23.90
C PRO A 191 10.75 -2.78 -23.82
N GLU A 192 12.06 -2.49 -23.80
CA GLU A 192 13.12 -3.51 -23.82
C GLU A 192 13.29 -4.28 -22.50
N MET A 193 12.70 -3.81 -21.39
CA MET A 193 12.81 -4.48 -20.09
C MET A 193 12.00 -5.79 -19.99
N GLU A 194 11.18 -6.15 -20.99
CA GLU A 194 10.53 -7.46 -21.06
C GLU A 194 11.49 -8.62 -21.38
N THR A 195 12.74 -8.37 -21.80
CA THR A 195 13.64 -9.40 -22.36
C THR A 195 14.86 -9.78 -21.51
N VAL A 196 15.02 -9.25 -20.29
CA VAL A 196 16.18 -9.59 -19.44
C VAL A 196 15.86 -10.75 -18.48
N ASP A 197 15.33 -11.86 -18.99
CA ASP A 197 15.17 -13.10 -18.23
C ASP A 197 15.88 -14.32 -18.87
N SER A 198 16.60 -14.15 -19.98
CA SER A 198 17.38 -15.24 -20.61
C SER A 198 18.89 -15.19 -20.34
N VAL A 199 19.41 -14.20 -19.60
CA VAL A 199 20.85 -14.08 -19.34
C VAL A 199 21.19 -14.28 -17.86
N THR A 200 21.52 -15.54 -17.55
CA THR A 200 22.39 -16.01 -16.45
C THR A 200 21.96 -15.73 -15.00
N THR A 201 21.15 -16.63 -14.44
CA THR A 201 21.23 -16.97 -13.01
C THR A 201 22.51 -17.78 -12.75
N ASN A 202 23.67 -17.13 -12.74
CA ASN A 202 24.86 -17.65 -12.06
C ASN A 202 25.01 -16.88 -10.75
N ARG A 203 24.22 -17.25 -9.74
CA ARG A 203 24.56 -16.93 -8.34
C ARG A 203 25.39 -18.09 -7.78
N PRO A 204 26.61 -17.86 -7.27
CA PRO A 204 27.34 -18.89 -6.54
C PRO A 204 26.52 -19.36 -5.32
N GLY A 205 26.56 -20.67 -5.08
CA GLY A 205 25.57 -21.43 -4.33
C GLY A 205 25.24 -20.92 -2.93
N VAL A 206 23.95 -20.75 -2.68
CA VAL A 206 23.40 -20.83 -1.33
C VAL A 206 23.24 -22.32 -1.00
N PRO A 207 23.86 -22.84 0.07
CA PRO A 207 23.72 -24.25 0.45
C PRO A 207 22.25 -24.55 0.74
N ARG A 208 21.73 -25.59 0.07
CA ARG A 208 20.40 -26.13 0.34
C ARG A 208 20.42 -26.74 1.74
N ILE A 209 19.67 -26.17 2.67
CA ILE A 209 19.46 -26.78 3.99
C ILE A 209 18.53 -27.99 3.77
N GLU A 210 19.06 -29.20 3.88
CA GLU A 210 18.26 -30.41 3.87
C GLU A 210 17.46 -30.53 5.19
N PRO A 211 16.18 -30.94 5.14
CA PRO A 211 15.41 -31.15 6.35
C PRO A 211 16.00 -32.30 7.17
N ALA A 212 16.19 -32.05 8.47
CA ALA A 212 16.73 -33.02 9.40
C ALA A 212 15.90 -34.32 9.41
N ARG A 213 16.57 -35.46 9.17
CA ARG A 213 15.98 -36.79 9.36
C ARG A 213 15.60 -36.98 10.83
N MET A 214 14.31 -37.01 11.09
CA MET A 214 13.73 -37.39 12.37
C MET A 214 13.89 -38.91 12.53
N THR A 215 14.93 -39.35 13.25
CA THR A 215 15.11 -40.77 13.58
C THR A 215 14.15 -41.14 14.70
N SER A 216 13.11 -41.91 14.38
CA SER A 216 12.26 -42.59 15.36
C SER A 216 13.09 -43.64 16.11
N ARG A 217 13.35 -43.42 17.40
CA ARG A 217 13.81 -44.50 18.30
C ARG A 217 12.61 -45.34 18.71
N SER A 218 12.54 -46.57 18.21
CA SER A 218 11.67 -47.62 18.74
C SER A 218 12.24 -48.08 20.08
N ALA A 219 11.46 -47.92 21.14
CA ALA A 219 11.71 -48.56 22.43
C ALA A 219 11.26 -50.04 22.31
N ALA A 220 12.18 -50.97 22.54
CA ALA A 220 11.85 -52.35 22.87
C ALA A 220 11.87 -52.48 24.40
N HIS A 221 10.74 -52.88 24.96
CA HIS A 221 10.64 -53.39 26.33
C HIS A 221 10.95 -54.89 26.30
N GLU A 222 11.93 -55.31 27.08
CA GLU A 222 11.87 -56.55 27.88
C GLU A 222 11.25 -56.21 29.25
#